data_AF-A0A832WCA9-F1
#
_entry.id   AF-A0A832WCA9-F1
#
_cell.length_a   1.000
_cell.length_b   1.000
_cell.length_c   1.000
_cell.angle_alpha   90.00
_cell.angle_beta   90.00
_cell.angle_gamma   90.00
#
_symmetry.space_group_name_H-M   'P 1'
#
loop_
_entity.id
_entity.type
_entity.pdbx_description
1 polymer ?
#
loop_
_entity_poly.entity_id
_entity_poly.type
_entity_poly.pdbx_seq_one_letter_code
_entity_poly.pdbx_strand_id
1 'polypeptide(L)' 'LKPRYRELIEKRYFEELSYEEIAEELDLPLGTVKAQLFRAREFLANLISKTKDSI' A
#
# COMPACT_ATOMS: atom_id res chain seq x y z
N LEU A 1 -4.56 -6.87 -7.12
CA LEU A 1 -3.40 -6.29 -6.39
C LEU A 1 -2.37 -7.41 -6.21
N LYS A 2 -1.07 -7.14 -6.40
CA LYS A 2 -0.04 -8.09 -5.92
C LYS A 2 -0.31 -8.33 -4.42
N PRO A 3 -0.25 -9.58 -3.92
CA PRO A 3 -0.61 -9.89 -2.52
C PRO A 3 0.01 -8.92 -1.51
N ARG A 4 1.29 -8.58 -1.71
CA ARG A 4 2.07 -7.65 -0.87
C ARG A 4 1.55 -6.21 -0.82
N TYR A 5 0.87 -5.72 -1.86
CA TYR A 5 0.32 -4.35 -1.84
C TYR A 5 -0.97 -4.27 -1.03
N ARG A 6 -1.77 -5.35 -1.02
CA ARG A 6 -2.99 -5.39 -0.23
C ARG A 6 -2.66 -5.36 1.26
N GLU A 7 -1.73 -6.22 1.68
CA GLU A 7 -1.28 -6.32 3.07
C GLU A 7 -0.73 -4.98 3.60
N LEU A 8 0.12 -4.30 2.83
CA LEU A 8 0.62 -2.98 3.23
C LEU A 8 -0.49 -1.92 3.38
N ILE A 9 -1.48 -1.93 2.49
CA ILE A 9 -2.63 -1.01 2.56
C ILE A 9 -3.50 -1.35 3.78
N GLU A 10 -3.75 -2.64 4.03
CA GLU A 10 -4.54 -3.13 5.17
C GLU A 10 -3.92 -2.66 6.49
N LYS A 11 -2.64 -2.97 6.68
CA LYS A 11 -1.87 -2.57 7.85
C LYS A 11 -1.85 -1.05 8.05
N ARG A 12 -1.67 -0.28 6.97
CA ARG A 12 -1.55 1.18 7.10
C ARG A 12 -2.88 1.89 7.34
N TYR A 13 -3.96 1.44 6.70
CA TYR A 13 -5.22 2.19 6.65
C TYR A 13 -6.36 1.57 7.47
N PHE A 14 -6.25 0.30 7.84
CA PHE A 14 -7.28 -0.40 8.63
C PHE A 14 -6.76 -0.79 10.00
N GLU A 15 -5.49 -1.20 10.12
CA GLU A 15 -4.83 -1.46 11.41
C GLU A 15 -4.10 -0.21 11.96
N GLU A 16 -4.06 0.88 11.17
CA GLU A 16 -3.49 2.19 11.53
C GLU A 16 -1.99 2.18 11.93
N LEU A 17 -1.25 1.12 11.59
CA LEU A 17 0.16 0.97 11.91
C LEU A 17 1.03 2.04 11.24
N SER A 18 2.03 2.54 11.96
CA SER A 18 3.12 3.37 11.43
C SER A 18 3.95 2.63 10.37
N TYR A 19 4.71 3.36 9.56
CA TYR A 19 5.57 2.72 8.57
C TYR A 19 6.68 1.90 9.24
N GLU A 20 7.11 2.34 10.42
CA GLU A 20 8.07 1.68 11.30
C GLU A 20 7.50 0.37 11.86
N GLU A 21 6.29 0.38 12.42
CA GLU A 21 5.62 -0.85 12.91
C GLU A 21 5.40 -1.87 11.78
N ILE A 22 5.01 -1.40 10.59
CA ILE A 22 4.85 -2.26 9.41
C ILE A 22 6.20 -2.85 8.96
N ALA A 23 7.29 -2.07 9.05
CA ALA A 23 8.62 -2.52 8.70
C ALA A 23 9.11 -3.62 9.66
N GLU A 24 8.87 -3.44 10.95
CA GLU A 24 9.19 -4.43 11.98
C GLU A 24 8.35 -5.70 11.84
N GLU A 25 7.03 -5.57 11.67
CA GLU A 25 6.13 -6.72 11.60
C GLU A 25 6.34 -7.59 10.35
N LEU A 26 6.67 -6.96 9.22
CA LEU A 26 6.89 -7.68 7.95
C LEU A 26 8.36 -8.06 7.72
N ASP A 27 9.27 -7.76 8.65
CA ASP A 27 10.72 -7.91 8.50
C ASP A 27 11.23 -7.28 7.18
N LEU A 28 10.85 -6.02 6.95
CA LEU A 28 11.18 -5.27 5.75
C LEU A 28 11.95 -3.99 6.10
N PRO A 29 12.91 -3.56 5.26
CA PRO A 29 13.49 -2.24 5.40
C PRO A 29 12.41 -1.14 5.30
N LEU A 30 12.47 -0.13 6.18
CA LEU A 30 11.54 1.01 6.18
C LEU A 30 11.45 1.69 4.80
N GLY A 31 12.57 1.79 4.08
CA GLY A 31 12.59 2.31 2.70
C GLY A 31 11.78 1.46 1.72
N THR A 32 11.79 0.13 1.89
CA THR A 32 10.97 -0.80 1.10
C THR A 32 9.50 -0.62 1.40
N VAL A 33 9.11 -0.47 2.67
CA VAL A 33 7.72 -0.19 3.07
C VAL A 33 7.22 1.09 2.42
N LYS A 34 7.97 2.20 2.55
CA LYS A 34 7.64 3.49 1.94
C LYS A 34 7.48 3.40 0.42
N ALA A 35 8.42 2.76 -0.26
CA ALA A 35 8.39 2.60 -1.72
C ALA A 35 7.22 1.72 -2.19
N GLN A 36 6.92 0.63 -1.49
CA GLN A 36 5.81 -0.25 -1.86
C GLN A 36 4.45 0.38 -1.57
N LEU A 37 4.28 1.08 -0.45
CA LEU A 37 3.06 1.85 -0.15
C LEU A 37 2.82 2.95 -1.17
N PHE A 38 3.87 3.67 -1.59
CA PHE A 38 3.75 4.67 -2.66
C PHE A 38 3.23 4.03 -3.96
N ARG A 39 3.84 2.93 -4.41
CA ARG A 39 3.40 2.20 -5.61
C ARG A 39 2.00 1.62 -5.48
N ALA A 40 1.62 1.15 -4.29
CA ALA A 40 0.28 0.63 -4.02
C ALA A 40 -0.78 1.74 -4.17
N ARG A 41 -0.52 2.95 -3.63
CA ARG A 41 -1.38 4.12 -3.80
C ARG A 41 -1.51 4.55 -5.26
N GLU A 42 -0.39 4.66 -5.98
CA GLU A 42 -0.39 5.00 -7.41
C GLU A 42 -1.21 3.99 -8.22
N PHE A 43 -1.04 2.70 -7.93
CA PHE A 43 -1.80 1.65 -8.59
C PHE A 43 -3.31 1.78 -8.33
N LEU A 44 -3.71 2.03 -7.08
CA LEU A 44 -5.11 2.25 -6.72
C LEU A 44 -5.70 3.51 -7.38
N ALA A 45 -4.96 4.62 -7.38
CA ALA A 45 -5.37 5.86 -8.04
C ALA A 45 -5.62 5.65 -9.53
N ASN A 46 -4.71 4.94 -10.21
CA ASN A 46 -4.86 4.59 -11.63
C ASN A 46 -6.08 3.70 -11.90
N LEU A 47 -6.38 2.75 -11.02
CA LEU A 47 -7.58 1.92 -11.14
C LEU A 47 -8.85 2.76 -11.01
N ILE A 48 -8.92 3.62 -10.00
CA ILE A 48 -10.08 4.50 -9.76
C ILE A 48 -10.28 5.46 -10.94
N SER A 49 -9.21 6.04 -11.48
CA SER A 49 -9.28 6.91 -12.66
C SER A 49 -9.89 6.17 -13.85
N LYS A 50 -9.40 4.97 -14.17
CA LYS A 50 -9.92 4.17 -15.29
C LYS A 50 -11.39 3.77 -15.11
N THR A 51 -11.81 3.49 -13.88
CA THR A 51 -13.21 3.20 -13.58
C THR A 51 -14.09 4.44 -13.79
N LYS A 52 -13.61 5.63 -13.40
CA LYS A 52 -14.34 6.89 -13.57
C LYS A 52 -14.55 7.26 -15.05
N ASP A 53 -13.61 6.93 -15.90
CA ASP A 53 -13.71 7.18 -17.36
C ASP A 53 -14.65 6.18 -18.09
N SER A 54 -15.06 5.09 -17.42
CA SER A 54 -15.88 4.03 -17.99
C SER A 54 -17.35 4.08 -17.54
N ILE A 55 -17.76 5.13 -16.81
CA ILE A 55 -19.12 5.33 -16.27
C ILE A 55 -19.76 6.57 -16.90
#